data_AF-A0A9W9TV33-F1
#
_entry.id   AF-A0A9W9TV33-F1
#
_cell.length_a   1.000
_cell.length_b   1.000
_cell.length_c   1.000
_cell.angle_alpha   90.00
_cell.angle_beta   90.00
_cell.angle_gamma   90.00
#
_symmetry.space_group_name_H-M   'P 1'
#
loop_
_entity.id
_entity.type
_entity.pdbx_description
1 polymer ?
#
loop_
_entity_poly.entity_id
_entity_poly.type
_entity_poly.pdbx_seq_one_letter_code
_entity_poly.pdbx_strand_id
1 'polypeptide(L)'
;MYGRGLLTGFFATHSHRGGLFLIFRIENAIVSQGIPQWTVRFWADIASALYCMVTIHIQEFHDVEGDRVTGRKTLAVILSSTAQEWLRRMTALFFVGCGGFVFARSIGRPVDLLCTAALHFVAVCVVAFRTTHLKTRIDDEWTYRYYYYASSFLLIAHIYQLDLAEAW
;
A
#
# COMPACT_ATOMS: atom_id res chain seq x y z
N MET A 1 4.34 13.81 31.49
CA MET A 1 5.02 14.20 30.24
C MET A 1 5.02 13.01 29.27
N TYR A 2 3.99 12.84 28.44
CA TYR A 2 3.76 11.62 27.62
C TYR A 2 3.48 11.90 26.12
N GLY A 3 3.88 13.06 25.60
CA GLY A 3 3.48 13.52 24.25
C GLY A 3 4.53 13.41 23.14
N ARG A 4 5.83 13.20 23.44
CA ARG A 4 6.89 13.35 22.43
C ARG A 4 7.24 12.09 21.62
N GLY A 5 7.04 10.88 22.17
CA GLY A 5 7.43 9.64 21.49
C GLY A 5 6.52 9.21 20.34
N LEU A 6 5.25 9.64 20.37
CA LEU A 6 4.22 9.24 19.39
C LEU A 6 4.48 9.90 18.03
N LEU A 7 4.92 11.16 18.02
CA LEU A 7 5.25 11.91 16.82
C LEU A 7 6.54 11.39 16.17
N THR A 8 7.60 11.13 16.95
CA THR A 8 8.89 10.69 16.41
C THR A 8 8.84 9.31 15.74
N GLY A 9 8.05 8.37 16.27
CA GLY A 9 7.84 7.07 15.65
C GLY A 9 7.04 7.15 14.34
N PHE A 10 5.97 7.97 14.35
CA PHE A 10 5.19 8.30 13.15
C PHE A 10 6.06 8.96 12.08
N PHE A 11 6.87 9.97 12.44
CA PHE A 11 7.75 10.67 11.49
C PHE A 11 8.84 9.78 10.90
N ALA A 12 9.39 8.81 11.64
CA ALA A 12 10.43 7.93 11.12
C ALA A 12 9.90 6.96 10.04
N THR A 13 8.74 6.33 10.26
CA THR A 13 8.10 5.50 9.23
C THR A 13 7.47 6.34 8.10
N HIS A 14 7.05 7.58 8.38
CA HIS A 14 6.60 8.52 7.34
C HIS A 14 7.75 9.08 6.50
N SER A 15 8.97 9.20 7.04
CA SER A 15 10.12 9.76 6.32
C SER A 15 10.58 8.90 5.14
N HIS A 16 10.59 7.57 5.28
CA HIS A 16 10.87 6.65 4.15
C HIS A 16 9.77 6.71 3.08
N ARG A 17 8.51 6.93 3.47
CA ARG A 17 7.35 6.96 2.55
C ARG A 17 7.18 8.31 1.85
N GLY A 18 7.48 9.41 2.55
CA GLY A 18 7.66 10.73 1.95
C GLY A 18 8.80 10.70 0.93
N GLY A 19 9.87 9.95 1.21
CA GLY A 19 10.94 9.67 0.25
C GLY A 19 10.42 9.02 -1.04
N LEU A 20 9.61 7.95 -0.94
CA LEU A 20 8.99 7.29 -2.10
C LEU A 20 8.07 8.23 -2.89
N PHE A 21 7.23 9.02 -2.20
CA PHE A 21 6.41 10.05 -2.85
C PHE A 21 7.27 11.07 -3.60
N LEU A 22 8.33 11.58 -2.97
CA LEU A 22 9.24 12.54 -3.60
C LEU A 22 9.98 11.93 -4.79
N ILE A 23 10.41 10.67 -4.70
CA ILE A 23 11.04 9.93 -5.80
C ILE A 23 10.09 9.85 -7.00
N PHE A 24 8.84 9.40 -6.80
CA PHE A 24 7.86 9.34 -7.89
C PHE A 24 7.54 10.71 -8.49
N ARG A 25 7.47 11.77 -7.67
CA ARG A 25 7.25 13.15 -8.17
C ARG A 25 8.45 13.68 -8.95
N ILE A 26 9.67 13.36 -8.53
CA ILE A 26 10.89 13.72 -9.25
C ILE A 26 10.95 12.95 -10.57
N GLU A 27 10.65 11.67 -10.58
CA GLU A 27 10.56 10.86 -11.80
C GLU A 27 9.51 11.42 -12.76
N ASN A 28 8.30 11.73 -12.28
CA ASN A 28 7.26 12.37 -13.07
C ASN A 28 7.72 13.74 -13.64
N ALA A 29 8.44 14.54 -12.85
CA ALA A 29 8.98 15.83 -13.31
C ALA A 29 10.07 15.66 -14.39
N ILE A 30 10.93 14.64 -14.28
CA ILE A 30 11.96 14.36 -15.29
C ILE A 30 11.32 13.81 -16.57
N VAL A 31 10.38 12.87 -16.45
CA VAL A 31 9.69 12.26 -17.58
C VAL A 31 8.84 13.29 -18.32
N SER A 32 8.10 14.14 -17.60
CA SER A 32 7.26 15.19 -18.20
C SER A 32 8.06 16.27 -18.94
N GLN A 33 9.35 16.48 -18.59
CA GLN A 33 10.22 17.36 -19.36
C GLN A 33 10.56 16.80 -20.75
N GLY A 34 10.70 15.47 -20.87
CA GLY A 34 10.97 14.82 -22.16
C GLY A 34 9.71 14.51 -22.96
N ILE A 35 8.64 14.12 -22.26
CA ILE A 35 7.39 13.62 -22.84
C ILE A 35 6.23 14.24 -22.06
N PRO A 36 5.78 15.47 -22.40
CA PRO A 36 4.76 16.18 -21.64
C PRO A 36 3.44 15.41 -21.49
N GLN A 37 3.10 14.56 -22.46
CA GLN A 37 1.91 13.70 -22.44
C GLN A 37 1.95 12.58 -21.39
N TRP A 38 3.09 12.33 -20.74
CA TRP A 38 3.22 11.35 -19.66
C TRP A 38 3.13 11.99 -18.26
N THR A 39 2.71 13.24 -18.19
CA THR A 39 2.54 13.94 -16.91
C THR A 39 1.39 13.32 -16.13
N VAL A 40 1.73 12.70 -15.00
CA VAL A 40 0.74 12.12 -14.08
C VAL A 40 0.12 13.23 -13.22
N ARG A 41 -1.21 13.25 -13.16
CA ARG A 41 -2.00 14.22 -12.39
C ARG A 41 -1.90 13.95 -10.88
N PHE A 42 -2.03 15.01 -10.10
CA PHE A 42 -1.89 14.96 -8.64
C PHE A 42 -2.86 14.01 -7.92
N TRP A 43 -4.04 13.74 -8.50
CA TRP A 43 -5.01 12.82 -7.88
C TRP A 43 -4.46 11.37 -7.80
N ALA A 44 -3.62 10.95 -8.75
CA ALA A 44 -3.01 9.63 -8.74
C ALA A 44 -2.06 9.47 -7.54
N ASP A 45 -1.35 10.54 -7.20
CA ASP A 45 -0.50 10.59 -6.02
C ASP A 45 -1.32 10.52 -4.72
N ILE A 46 -2.44 11.25 -4.66
CA ILE A 46 -3.38 11.19 -3.52
C ILE A 46 -3.93 9.77 -3.36
N ALA A 47 -4.39 9.14 -4.45
CA ALA A 47 -4.95 7.80 -4.41
C ALA A 47 -3.91 6.78 -3.89
N SER A 48 -2.68 6.87 -4.38
CA SER A 48 -1.57 6.01 -3.96
C SER A 48 -1.20 6.24 -2.48
N ALA A 49 -1.20 7.49 -2.02
CA ALA A 49 -0.94 7.83 -0.62
C ALA A 49 -2.04 7.30 0.31
N LEU A 50 -3.32 7.48 -0.06
CA LEU A 50 -4.45 6.95 0.70
C LEU A 50 -4.39 5.43 0.82
N TYR A 51 -4.08 4.73 -0.27
CA TYR A 51 -3.88 3.28 -0.24
C TYR A 51 -2.79 2.87 0.75
N CYS A 52 -1.61 3.51 0.69
CA CYS A 52 -0.49 3.22 1.61
C CYS A 52 -0.83 3.51 3.08
N MET A 53 -1.67 4.52 3.33
CA MET A 53 -2.11 4.89 4.68
C MET A 53 -3.07 3.85 5.25
N VAL A 54 -4.06 3.41 4.47
CA VAL A 54 -5.04 2.42 4.92
C VAL A 54 -4.40 1.03 5.10
N THR A 55 -3.38 0.70 4.32
CA THR A 55 -2.68 -0.59 4.36
C THR A 55 -1.48 -0.61 5.29
N ILE A 56 -1.26 0.46 6.08
CA ILE A 56 -0.13 0.59 7.01
C ILE A 56 -0.02 -0.58 8.00
N HIS A 57 -1.16 -1.20 8.34
CA HIS A 57 -1.26 -2.31 9.29
C HIS A 57 -0.42 -3.53 8.89
N ILE A 58 -0.19 -3.78 7.60
CA ILE A 58 0.69 -4.87 7.15
C ILE A 58 2.12 -4.68 7.65
N GLN A 59 2.61 -3.44 7.65
CA GLN A 59 3.93 -3.15 8.22
C GLN A 59 3.91 -3.33 9.74
N GLU A 60 2.86 -2.87 10.42
CA GLU A 60 2.76 -2.97 11.88
C GLU A 60 2.77 -4.43 12.35
N PHE A 61 2.18 -5.36 11.59
CA PHE A 61 2.22 -6.79 11.90
C PHE A 61 3.62 -7.41 11.81
N HIS A 62 4.44 -6.94 10.87
CA HIS A 62 5.85 -7.33 10.77
C HIS A 62 6.68 -6.79 11.93
N ASP A 63 6.45 -5.54 12.33
CA ASP A 63 7.31 -4.80 13.27
C ASP A 63 6.85 -4.88 14.74
N VAL A 64 5.85 -5.69 15.10
CA VAL A 64 5.24 -5.72 16.45
C VAL A 64 6.27 -5.78 17.59
N GLU A 65 7.22 -6.71 17.51
CA GLU A 65 8.19 -6.89 18.59
C GLU A 65 9.22 -5.75 18.63
N GLY A 66 9.65 -5.26 17.46
CA GLY A 66 10.53 -4.09 17.37
C GLY A 66 9.86 -2.83 17.91
N ASP A 67 8.58 -2.64 17.60
CA ASP A 67 7.78 -1.54 18.13
C ASP A 67 7.59 -1.65 19.65
N ARG A 68 7.35 -2.86 20.17
CA ARG A 68 7.26 -3.10 21.62
C ARG A 68 8.55 -2.75 22.34
N VAL A 69 9.70 -3.23 21.85
CA VAL A 69 11.02 -2.97 22.44
C VAL A 69 11.38 -1.49 22.40
N THR A 70 10.99 -0.79 21.33
CA THR A 70 11.24 0.66 21.19
C THR A 70 10.19 1.56 21.85
N GLY A 71 9.19 0.97 22.53
CA GLY A 71 8.12 1.70 23.21
C GLY A 71 7.13 2.41 22.27
N ARG A 72 7.07 2.00 20.99
CA ARG A 72 6.10 2.50 20.02
C ARG A 72 4.72 1.91 20.29
N LYS A 73 3.69 2.74 20.14
CA LYS A 73 2.29 2.36 20.31
C LYS A 73 1.59 2.26 18.97
N THR A 74 1.96 1.26 18.17
CA THR A 74 1.23 0.90 16.93
C THR A 74 -0.02 0.10 17.26
N LEU A 75 -0.99 0.05 16.33
CA LEU A 75 -2.25 -0.68 16.55
C LEU A 75 -1.97 -2.16 16.85
N ALA A 76 -1.02 -2.75 16.14
CA ALA A 76 -0.63 -4.14 16.39
C ALA A 76 -0.03 -4.37 17.79
N VAL A 77 0.59 -3.38 18.44
CA VAL A 77 1.14 -3.51 19.81
C VAL A 77 0.09 -3.31 20.90
N ILE A 78 -0.86 -2.37 20.70
CA ILE A 78 -1.84 -2.01 21.73
C ILE A 78 -3.07 -2.92 21.76
N LEU A 79 -3.40 -3.56 20.64
CA LEU A 79 -4.59 -4.40 20.51
C LEU A 79 -4.40 -5.76 21.19
N SER A 80 -5.50 -6.30 21.73
CA SER A 80 -5.55 -7.69 22.18
C SER A 80 -5.42 -8.65 21.00
N SER A 81 -5.07 -9.91 21.26
CA SER A 81 -4.97 -10.95 20.22
C SER A 81 -6.23 -11.06 19.35
N THR A 82 -7.41 -11.00 19.97
CA THR A 82 -8.71 -11.01 19.25
C THR A 82 -8.87 -9.78 18.36
N ALA A 83 -8.46 -8.60 18.82
CA ALA A 83 -8.58 -7.38 18.04
C ALA A 83 -7.54 -7.30 16.91
N GLN A 84 -6.34 -7.87 17.11
CA GLN A 84 -5.35 -8.05 16.04
C GLN A 84 -5.89 -8.97 14.92
N GLU A 85 -6.56 -10.06 15.29
CA GLU A 85 -7.21 -10.95 14.32
C GLU A 85 -8.27 -10.21 13.50
N TRP A 86 -9.08 -9.40 14.15
CA TRP A 86 -10.05 -8.54 13.46
C TRP A 86 -9.36 -7.54 12.53
N LEU A 87 -8.29 -6.89 12.98
CA LEU A 87 -7.54 -5.95 12.15
C LEU A 87 -6.97 -6.62 10.90
N ARG A 88 -6.43 -7.85 11.03
CA ARG A 88 -5.95 -8.66 9.89
C ARG A 88 -7.07 -8.96 8.91
N ARG A 89 -8.24 -9.37 9.39
CA ARG A 89 -9.42 -9.67 8.54
C ARG A 89 -9.94 -8.43 7.82
N MET A 90 -10.03 -7.29 8.51
CA MET A 90 -10.46 -6.03 7.91
C MET A 90 -9.45 -5.54 6.86
N THR A 91 -8.16 -5.66 7.15
CA THR A 91 -7.08 -5.34 6.20
C THR A 91 -7.16 -6.24 4.95
N ALA A 92 -7.36 -7.54 5.13
CA ALA A 92 -7.52 -8.50 4.03
C ALA A 92 -8.79 -8.21 3.20
N LEU A 93 -9.91 -7.89 3.86
CA LEU A 93 -11.14 -7.51 3.17
C LEU A 93 -10.95 -6.23 2.35
N PHE A 94 -10.24 -5.25 2.90
CA PHE A 94 -9.89 -4.02 2.18
C PHE A 94 -9.07 -4.32 0.93
N PHE A 95 -8.04 -5.17 1.03
CA PHE A 95 -7.23 -5.58 -0.12
C PHE A 95 -8.08 -6.21 -1.24
N VAL A 96 -8.89 -7.21 -0.90
CA VAL A 96 -9.75 -7.90 -1.88
C VAL A 96 -10.80 -6.96 -2.45
N GLY A 97 -11.44 -6.13 -1.62
CA GLY A 97 -12.43 -5.15 -2.05
C GLY A 97 -11.85 -4.09 -2.98
N CYS A 98 -10.69 -3.54 -2.64
CA CYS A 98 -9.98 -2.55 -3.45
C CYS A 98 -9.54 -3.15 -4.79
N GLY A 99 -8.88 -4.31 -4.79
CA GLY A 99 -8.47 -4.98 -6.02
C GLY A 99 -9.65 -5.39 -6.90
N GLY A 100 -10.74 -5.87 -6.29
CA GLY A 100 -11.96 -6.22 -7.00
C GLY A 100 -12.63 -5.01 -7.64
N PHE A 101 -12.66 -3.87 -6.94
CA PHE A 101 -13.13 -2.60 -7.49
C PHE A 101 -12.29 -2.14 -8.69
N VAL A 102 -10.96 -2.17 -8.56
CA VAL A 102 -10.02 -1.81 -9.63
C VAL A 102 -10.21 -2.71 -10.86
N PHE A 103 -10.30 -4.02 -10.65
CA PHE A 103 -10.56 -4.99 -11.71
C PHE A 103 -11.90 -4.74 -12.40
N ALA A 104 -12.99 -4.58 -11.64
CA ALA A 104 -14.31 -4.32 -12.18
C ALA A 104 -14.36 -3.01 -12.99
N ARG A 105 -13.69 -1.94 -12.53
CA ARG A 105 -13.61 -0.66 -13.24
C ARG A 105 -12.80 -0.70 -14.53
N SER A 106 -12.00 -1.75 -14.70
CA SER A 106 -11.15 -1.97 -15.88
C SER A 106 -11.82 -2.83 -16.95
N ILE A 107 -12.98 -3.42 -16.66
CA ILE A 107 -13.74 -4.17 -17.66
C ILE A 107 -14.22 -3.21 -18.77
N GLY A 108 -13.94 -3.57 -20.02
CA GLY A 108 -14.27 -2.74 -21.20
C GLY A 108 -13.27 -1.61 -21.48
N ARG A 109 -12.18 -1.51 -20.70
CA ARG A 109 -11.04 -0.62 -20.98
C ARG A 109 -10.01 -1.35 -21.87
N PRO A 110 -9.01 -0.62 -22.41
CA PRO A 110 -7.87 -1.23 -23.12
C PRO A 110 -7.27 -2.45 -22.42
N VAL A 111 -6.78 -3.42 -23.21
CA VAL A 111 -6.39 -4.75 -22.71
C VAL A 111 -5.24 -4.68 -21.70
N ASP A 112 -4.33 -3.73 -21.85
CA ASP A 112 -3.21 -3.46 -20.95
C ASP A 112 -3.69 -3.01 -19.56
N LEU A 113 -4.70 -2.14 -19.49
CA LEU A 113 -5.35 -1.74 -18.23
C LEU A 113 -6.05 -2.91 -17.55
N LEU A 114 -6.75 -3.73 -18.33
CA LEU A 114 -7.39 -4.93 -17.79
C LEU A 114 -6.36 -5.93 -17.25
N CYS A 115 -5.25 -6.11 -17.96
CA CYS A 115 -4.16 -6.98 -17.53
C CYS A 115 -3.52 -6.50 -16.22
N THR A 116 -3.18 -5.21 -16.11
CA THR A 116 -2.59 -4.69 -14.86
C THR A 116 -3.56 -4.76 -13.69
N ALA A 117 -4.85 -4.51 -13.93
CA ALA A 117 -5.90 -4.66 -12.92
C ALA A 117 -6.07 -6.11 -12.46
N ALA A 118 -6.06 -7.07 -13.40
CA ALA A 118 -6.16 -8.50 -13.09
C ALA A 118 -4.95 -8.98 -12.27
N LEU A 119 -3.74 -8.60 -12.68
CA LEU A 119 -2.50 -8.91 -11.96
C LEU A 119 -2.52 -8.32 -10.55
N HIS A 120 -2.94 -7.06 -10.41
CA HIS A 120 -3.10 -6.42 -9.10
C HIS A 120 -4.11 -7.18 -8.23
N PHE A 121 -5.28 -7.55 -8.77
CA PHE A 121 -6.32 -8.28 -8.05
C PHE A 121 -5.83 -9.64 -7.53
N VAL A 122 -5.10 -10.39 -8.36
CA VAL A 122 -4.48 -11.66 -7.96
C VAL A 122 -3.46 -11.41 -6.85
N ALA A 123 -2.59 -10.40 -6.99
CA ALA A 123 -1.57 -10.09 -5.99
C ALA A 123 -2.18 -9.72 -4.63
N VAL A 124 -3.24 -8.90 -4.59
CA VAL A 124 -3.89 -8.54 -3.32
C VAL A 124 -4.68 -9.69 -2.71
N CYS A 125 -5.21 -10.63 -3.52
CA CYS A 125 -5.77 -11.87 -3.01
C CYS A 125 -4.70 -12.72 -2.29
N VAL A 126 -3.48 -12.80 -2.84
CA VAL A 126 -2.35 -13.47 -2.19
C VAL A 126 -1.98 -12.78 -0.88
N VAL A 127 -1.87 -11.44 -0.87
CA VAL A 127 -1.59 -10.67 0.36
C VAL A 127 -2.69 -10.90 1.41
N ALA A 128 -3.96 -10.85 1.02
CA ALA A 128 -5.10 -11.08 1.91
C ALA A 128 -5.09 -12.49 2.52
N PHE A 129 -4.82 -13.51 1.70
CA PHE A 129 -4.68 -14.90 2.16
C PHE A 129 -3.55 -15.03 3.18
N ARG A 130 -2.35 -14.52 2.84
CA ARG A 130 -1.18 -14.58 3.74
C ARG A 130 -1.46 -13.87 5.06
N THR A 131 -2.03 -12.67 5.00
CA THR A 131 -2.35 -11.84 6.18
C THR A 131 -3.29 -12.55 7.17
N THR A 132 -4.23 -13.36 6.65
CA THR A 132 -5.27 -14.02 7.45
C THR A 132 -4.88 -15.44 7.90
N HIS A 133 -4.07 -16.15 7.14
CA HIS A 133 -3.76 -17.57 7.41
C HIS A 133 -2.33 -17.79 7.91
N LEU A 134 -1.38 -16.96 7.50
CA LEU A 134 0.03 -17.09 7.86
C LEU A 134 0.39 -16.00 8.87
N LYS A 135 0.56 -16.39 10.13
CA LYS A 135 0.68 -15.45 11.27
C LYS A 135 2.00 -15.56 12.02
N THR A 136 3.00 -16.20 11.41
CA THR A 136 4.33 -16.22 11.98
C THR A 136 5.05 -14.92 11.65
N ARG A 137 6.01 -14.52 12.49
CA ARG A 137 6.84 -13.33 12.23
C ARG A 137 7.53 -13.39 10.86
N ILE A 138 8.01 -14.58 10.47
CA ILE A 138 8.67 -14.78 9.18
C ILE A 138 7.65 -14.59 8.05
N ASP A 139 6.44 -15.11 8.20
CA ASP A 139 5.41 -14.93 7.18
C ASP A 139 4.98 -13.48 7.01
N ASP A 140 4.87 -12.72 8.10
CA ASP A 140 4.57 -11.29 8.08
C ASP A 140 5.69 -10.50 7.42
N GLU A 141 6.97 -10.85 7.66
CA GLU A 141 8.12 -10.25 6.97
C GLU A 141 8.05 -10.46 5.46
N TRP A 142 7.82 -11.70 5.02
CA TRP A 142 7.72 -11.99 3.59
C TRP A 142 6.51 -11.31 2.96
N THR A 143 5.38 -11.30 3.66
CA THR A 143 4.15 -10.63 3.20
C THR A 143 4.40 -9.14 3.02
N TYR A 144 5.05 -8.49 3.98
CA TYR A 144 5.36 -7.07 3.89
C TYR A 144 6.43 -6.76 2.82
N ARG A 145 7.58 -7.44 2.84
CA ARG A 145 8.73 -7.09 1.98
C ARG A 145 8.55 -7.42 0.51
N TYR A 146 7.84 -8.50 0.19
CA TYR A 146 7.73 -8.98 -1.19
C TYR A 146 6.32 -8.82 -1.73
N TYR A 147 5.34 -9.45 -1.08
CA TYR A 147 3.99 -9.53 -1.64
C TYR A 147 3.26 -8.18 -1.62
N TYR A 148 3.37 -7.44 -0.51
CA TYR A 148 2.76 -6.11 -0.38
C TYR A 148 3.44 -5.08 -1.29
N TYR A 149 4.77 -5.07 -1.39
CA TYR A 149 5.47 -4.18 -2.33
C TYR A 149 5.10 -4.50 -3.78
N ALA A 150 5.06 -5.78 -4.16
CA ALA A 150 4.65 -6.20 -5.49
C ALA A 150 3.20 -5.78 -5.81
N SER A 151 2.26 -6.01 -4.88
CA SER A 151 0.86 -5.61 -5.07
C SER A 151 0.70 -4.09 -5.16
N SER A 152 1.45 -3.35 -4.33
CA SER A 152 1.43 -1.88 -4.32
C SER A 152 2.00 -1.30 -5.61
N PHE A 153 3.11 -1.87 -6.11
CA PHE A 153 3.69 -1.47 -7.39
C PHE A 153 2.71 -1.68 -8.54
N LEU A 154 2.02 -2.83 -8.58
CA LEU A 154 0.99 -3.10 -9.59
C LEU A 154 -0.18 -2.11 -9.52
N LEU A 155 -0.60 -1.70 -8.31
CA LEU A 155 -1.65 -0.69 -8.15
C LEU A 155 -1.20 0.67 -8.68
N ILE A 156 0.00 1.12 -8.30
CA ILE A 156 0.52 2.43 -8.72
C ILE A 156 0.66 2.45 -10.25
N ALA A 157 1.23 1.39 -10.83
CA ALA A 157 1.32 1.25 -12.29
C ALA A 157 -0.06 1.31 -12.95
N HIS A 158 -1.07 0.63 -12.38
CA HIS A 158 -2.43 0.68 -12.89
C HIS A 158 -3.06 2.07 -12.78
N ILE A 159 -2.93 2.76 -11.64
CA ILE A 159 -3.43 4.12 -11.43
C ILE A 159 -2.80 5.07 -12.45
N TYR A 160 -1.50 4.94 -12.71
CA TYR A 160 -0.78 5.79 -13.65
C TYR A 160 -1.22 5.52 -15.09
N GLN A 161 -1.41 4.26 -15.49
CA GLN A 161 -1.98 3.92 -16.79
C GLN A 161 -3.40 4.47 -16.95
N LEU A 162 -4.23 4.36 -15.91
CA LEU A 162 -5.60 4.86 -15.92
C LEU A 162 -5.60 6.38 -16.08
N ASP A 163 -4.71 7.07 -15.37
CA ASP A 163 -4.56 8.53 -15.47
C ASP A 163 -4.22 8.99 -16.89
N LEU A 164 -3.27 8.31 -17.53
CA LEU A 164 -2.86 8.59 -18.90
C LEU A 164 -3.96 8.26 -19.91
N ALA A 165 -4.73 7.19 -19.68
CA ALA A 165 -5.84 6.82 -20.55
C ALA A 165 -7.05 7.75 -20.44
N GLU A 166 -7.24 8.44 -19.31
CA GLU A 166 -8.33 9.41 -19.10
C GLU A 166 -7.91 10.86 -19.41
N ALA A 167 -6.68 11.09 -19.85
CA ALA A 167 -6.19 12.40 -20.29
C ALA A 167 -6.59 12.74 -21.74
N TRP A 168 -7.24 11.81 -22.44
CA TRP A 168 -7.63 11.87 -23.86
C TRP A 168 -9.03 11.27 -24.09
#